data_AF-A0A359E441-F1
#
_entry.id   AF-A0A359E441-F1
#
_cell.length_a   1.000
_cell.length_b   1.000
_cell.length_c   1.000
_cell.angle_alpha   90.00
_cell.angle_beta   90.00
_cell.angle_gamma   90.00
#
_symmetry.space_group_name_H-M   'P 1'
#
loop_
_entity.id
_entity.type
_entity.pdbx_description
1 polymer ?
#
loop_
_entity_poly.entity_id
_entity_poly.type
_entity_poly.pdbx_seq_one_letter_code
_entity_poly.pdbx_strand_id
1 'polypeptide(L)'
;QSYSADNAHAKRILKDSQMRVNSIAMVHEKLYQTEDFSEVDINQYFEELSVVIHKTMKRSETKVQIDLDITPIKLPITQAIPCGLLLNEIITNSYKHAFKGKKRGRIIVSLSKKL
;
A
#
# COMPACT_ATOMS: atom_id res chain seq x y z
N GLN A 1 6.07 35.42 3.93
CA GLN A 1 4.96 34.44 3.78
C GLN A 1 5.42 33.04 3.32
N SER A 2 6.68 32.83 2.90
CA SER A 2 7.18 31.51 2.45
C SER A 2 7.37 30.47 3.58
N TYR A 3 7.79 30.89 4.78
CA TYR A 3 8.14 30.00 5.89
C TYR A 3 7.00 29.09 6.41
N SER A 4 5.75 29.54 6.30
CA SER A 4 4.59 28.79 6.82
C SER A 4 4.11 27.70 5.85
N ALA A 5 4.28 27.92 4.55
CA ALA A 5 3.88 26.97 3.50
C ALA A 5 4.83 25.77 3.44
N ASP A 6 6.15 26.00 3.58
CA ASP A 6 7.16 24.93 3.62
C ASP A 6 6.98 24.04 4.86
N ASN A 7 6.66 24.63 6.01
CA ASN A 7 6.39 23.86 7.23
C ASN A 7 5.10 23.04 7.12
N ALA A 8 4.05 23.59 6.52
CA ALA A 8 2.81 22.86 6.26
C ALA A 8 3.01 21.69 5.27
N HIS A 9 3.82 21.90 4.23
CA HIS A 9 4.18 20.86 3.26
C HIS A 9 5.02 19.73 3.92
N ALA A 10 6.06 20.08 4.66
CA ALA A 10 6.89 19.12 5.39
C ALA A 10 6.08 18.31 6.42
N LYS A 11 5.21 18.98 7.19
CA LYS A 11 4.31 18.34 8.16
C LYS A 11 3.32 17.38 7.50
N ARG A 12 2.85 17.71 6.30
CA ARG A 12 1.97 16.82 5.50
C ARG A 12 2.71 15.57 5.04
N ILE A 13 3.93 15.71 4.51
CA ILE A 13 4.77 14.57 4.11
C ILE A 13 5.03 13.65 5.31
N LEU A 14 5.40 14.21 6.46
CA LEU A 14 5.64 13.44 7.68
C LEU A 14 4.38 12.69 8.15
N LYS A 15 3.22 13.36 8.13
CA LYS A 15 1.94 12.74 8.49
C LYS A 15 1.56 11.60 7.54
N ASP A 16 1.79 11.75 6.25
CA ASP A 16 1.52 10.72 5.25
C ASP A 16 2.52 9.55 5.36
N SER A 17 3.76 9.79 5.75
CA SER A 17 4.71 8.72 6.13
C SER A 17 4.27 7.99 7.39
N GLN A 18 3.83 8.70 8.43
CA GLN A 18 3.37 8.09 9.68
C GLN A 18 2.10 7.25 9.49
N MET A 19 1.12 7.74 8.72
CA MET A 19 -0.08 6.97 8.40
C MET A 19 0.25 5.67 7.65
N ARG A 20 1.26 5.69 6.76
CA ARG A 20 1.74 4.49 6.06
C ARG A 20 2.40 3.49 7.01
N VAL A 21 3.32 3.94 7.85
CA VAL A 21 3.99 3.08 8.85
C VAL A 21 2.98 2.44 9.78
N ASN A 22 2.02 3.23 10.27
CA ASN A 22 0.97 2.73 11.17
C ASN A 22 0.06 1.72 10.47
N SER A 23 -0.25 1.95 9.19
CA SER A 23 -1.08 1.04 8.40
C SER A 23 -0.38 -0.30 8.16
N ILE A 24 0.91 -0.27 7.83
CA ILE A 24 1.73 -1.47 7.69
C ILE A 24 1.82 -2.20 9.04
N ALA A 25 2.08 -1.48 10.14
CA ALA A 25 2.13 -2.04 11.48
C ALA A 25 0.80 -2.68 11.90
N MET A 26 -0.35 -2.06 11.59
CA MET A 26 -1.67 -2.63 11.91
C MET A 26 -1.94 -3.92 11.16
N VAL A 27 -1.59 -4.01 9.88
CA VAL A 27 -1.77 -5.28 9.16
C VAL A 27 -0.75 -6.31 9.64
N HIS A 28 0.47 -5.93 10.00
CA HIS A 28 1.42 -6.84 10.67
C HIS A 28 0.88 -7.39 11.98
N GLU A 29 0.34 -6.54 12.84
CA GLU A 29 -0.22 -6.94 14.14
C GLU A 29 -1.40 -7.89 13.95
N LYS A 30 -2.26 -7.65 12.95
CA LYS A 30 -3.37 -8.54 12.59
C LYS A 30 -2.88 -9.93 12.14
N LEU A 31 -1.76 -10.02 11.43
CA LEU A 31 -1.16 -11.29 11.02
C LEU A 31 -0.53 -12.08 12.19
N TYR A 32 -0.15 -11.38 13.27
CA TYR A 32 0.39 -11.99 14.49
C TYR A 32 -0.69 -12.41 15.51
N GLN A 33 -1.95 -11.99 15.32
CA GLN A 33 -3.05 -12.31 16.25
C GLN A 33 -3.87 -13.54 15.82
N THR A 34 -3.65 -14.10 14.64
CA THR A 34 -4.33 -15.32 14.18
C THR A 34 -3.63 -16.55 14.73
N GLU A 35 -4.35 -17.37 15.51
CA GLU A 35 -3.84 -18.54 16.24
C GLU A 35 -3.24 -19.66 15.35
N ASP A 36 -3.43 -19.62 14.03
CA ASP A 36 -2.85 -20.54 13.04
C ASP A 36 -1.59 -19.94 12.36
N PHE A 37 -0.48 -19.98 13.07
CA PHE A 37 0.80 -19.33 12.72
C PHE A 37 1.66 -20.06 11.69
N SER A 38 1.18 -20.24 10.45
CA SER A 38 2.13 -20.67 9.41
C SER A 38 2.00 -19.94 8.09
N GLU A 39 0.80 -19.57 7.65
CA GLU A 39 0.63 -19.01 6.31
C GLU A 39 -0.43 -17.91 6.22
N VAL A 40 -0.16 -16.90 5.41
CA VAL A 40 -0.99 -15.74 5.12
C VAL A 40 -1.61 -15.90 3.75
N ASP A 41 -2.92 -15.74 3.64
CA ASP A 41 -3.58 -15.56 2.35
C ASP A 41 -3.16 -14.22 1.74
N ILE A 42 -2.33 -14.28 0.69
CA ILE A 42 -1.78 -13.09 0.06
C ILE A 42 -2.82 -12.29 -0.69
N ASN A 43 -3.86 -12.95 -1.22
CA ASN A 43 -4.90 -12.22 -1.93
C ASN A 43 -5.65 -11.30 -0.96
N GLN A 44 -6.13 -11.86 0.16
CA GLN A 44 -6.79 -11.07 1.18
C GLN A 44 -5.87 -10.00 1.77
N TYR A 45 -4.62 -10.36 2.06
CA TYR A 45 -3.64 -9.41 2.61
C TYR A 45 -3.38 -8.23 1.68
N PHE A 46 -3.19 -8.47 0.37
CA PHE A 46 -2.94 -7.41 -0.61
C PHE A 46 -4.18 -6.57 -0.89
N GLU A 47 -5.38 -7.15 -0.87
CA GLU A 47 -6.64 -6.40 -0.96
C GLU A 47 -6.77 -5.42 0.21
N GLU A 48 -6.62 -5.90 1.45
CA GLU A 48 -6.72 -5.07 2.65
C GLU A 48 -5.66 -3.95 2.62
N LEU A 49 -4.42 -4.28 2.29
CA LEU A 49 -3.32 -3.32 2.22
C LEU A 49 -3.54 -2.27 1.11
N SER A 50 -4.00 -2.70 -0.07
CA SER A 50 -4.28 -1.80 -1.20
C SER A 50 -5.39 -0.81 -0.90
N VAL A 51 -6.45 -1.23 -0.18
CA VAL A 51 -7.52 -0.34 0.28
C VAL A 51 -6.97 0.73 1.22
N VAL A 52 -6.10 0.36 2.15
CA VAL A 52 -5.50 1.31 3.11
C VAL A 52 -4.57 2.30 2.41
N ILE A 53 -3.74 1.84 1.49
CA ILE A 53 -2.87 2.70 0.69
C ILE A 53 -3.70 3.66 -0.18
N HIS A 54 -4.73 3.15 -0.86
CA HIS A 54 -5.62 3.97 -1.69
C HIS A 54 -6.28 5.08 -0.87
N LYS A 55 -6.84 4.76 0.30
CA LYS A 55 -7.45 5.76 1.21
C LYS A 55 -6.44 6.83 1.64
N THR A 56 -5.20 6.44 1.91
CA THR A 56 -4.12 7.37 2.28
C THR A 56 -3.74 8.29 1.11
N MET A 57 -3.74 7.77 -0.12
CA MET A 57 -3.30 8.48 -1.32
C MET A 57 -4.41 9.23 -2.09
N LYS A 58 -5.69 9.01 -1.76
CA LYS A 58 -6.87 9.60 -2.43
C LYS A 58 -6.92 11.14 -2.40
N ARG A 59 -5.95 11.80 -1.78
CA ARG A 59 -5.82 13.27 -1.75
C ARG A 59 -5.34 13.88 -3.07
N SER A 60 -5.01 13.06 -4.07
CA SER A 60 -4.70 13.50 -5.43
C SER A 60 -5.98 13.82 -6.23
N GLU A 61 -5.94 14.84 -7.08
CA GLU A 61 -7.02 15.14 -8.04
C GLU A 61 -7.20 14.03 -9.10
N THR A 62 -6.22 13.12 -9.22
CA THR A 62 -6.27 11.97 -10.11
C THR A 62 -7.12 10.85 -9.51
N LYS A 63 -8.14 10.40 -10.25
CA LYS A 63 -8.87 9.16 -9.93
C LYS A 63 -8.04 7.94 -10.33
N VAL A 64 -7.42 7.27 -9.36
CA VAL A 64 -6.62 6.06 -9.58
C VAL A 64 -7.40 4.80 -9.20
N GLN A 65 -7.46 3.84 -10.11
CA GLN A 65 -7.95 2.48 -9.87
C GLN A 65 -6.78 1.54 -9.61
N ILE A 66 -6.90 0.67 -8.61
CA ILE A 66 -5.94 -0.39 -8.32
C ILE A 66 -6.64 -1.71 -8.61
N ASP A 67 -6.09 -2.49 -9.51
CA ASP A 67 -6.56 -3.82 -9.85
C ASP A 67 -5.51 -4.84 -9.39
N LEU A 68 -5.96 -5.83 -8.63
CA LEU A 68 -5.14 -6.93 -8.15
C LEU A 68 -5.50 -8.19 -8.94
N ASP A 69 -4.50 -8.83 -9.51
CA ASP A 69 -4.59 -10.08 -10.27
C ASP A 69 -3.68 -11.11 -9.61
N ILE A 70 -4.18 -11.68 -8.51
CA ILE A 70 -3.38 -12.52 -7.61
C ILE A 70 -3.95 -13.93 -7.66
N THR A 71 -3.13 -14.89 -8.10
CA THR A 71 -3.50 -16.31 -7.97
C THR A 71 -3.57 -16.67 -6.49
N PRO A 72 -4.57 -17.47 -6.04
CA PRO A 72 -4.66 -17.91 -4.65
C PRO A 72 -3.35 -18.54 -4.18
N ILE A 73 -2.67 -17.85 -3.27
CA ILE A 73 -1.38 -18.26 -2.73
C ILE A 73 -1.36 -17.96 -1.24
N LYS A 74 -0.94 -18.97 -0.48
CA LYS A 74 -0.61 -18.83 0.93
C LYS A 74 0.89 -18.77 1.06
N LEU A 75 1.40 -17.78 1.80
CA LEU A 75 2.83 -17.63 2.04
C LEU A 75 3.13 -17.61 3.53
N PRO A 76 4.28 -18.12 3.97
CA PRO A 76 4.73 -17.92 5.34
C PRO A 76 4.75 -16.44 5.72
N ILE A 77 4.41 -16.12 6.98
CA ILE A 77 4.42 -14.73 7.47
C ILE A 77 5.75 -14.03 7.16
N THR A 78 6.86 -14.77 7.31
CA THR A 78 8.22 -14.28 7.01
C THR A 78 8.42 -13.83 5.55
N GLN A 79 7.61 -14.34 4.62
CA GLN A 79 7.60 -13.92 3.21
C GLN A 79 6.46 -12.94 2.92
N ALA A 80 5.30 -13.09 3.55
CA ALA A 80 4.16 -12.18 3.36
C ALA A 80 4.52 -10.73 3.75
N ILE A 81 5.22 -10.56 4.86
CA ILE A 81 5.67 -9.25 5.36
C ILE A 81 6.45 -8.44 4.32
N PRO A 82 7.58 -8.93 3.77
CA PRO A 82 8.33 -8.19 2.76
C PRO A 82 7.52 -8.00 1.46
N CYS A 83 6.65 -8.93 1.10
CA CYS A 83 5.74 -8.78 -0.04
C CYS A 83 4.77 -7.59 0.12
N GLY A 84 4.20 -7.40 1.32
CA GLY A 84 3.34 -6.25 1.61
C GLY A 84 4.09 -4.92 1.57
N LEU A 85 5.32 -4.88 2.10
CA LEU A 85 6.17 -3.70 1.99
C LEU A 85 6.47 -3.34 0.53
N LEU A 86 6.79 -4.34 -0.30
CA LEU A 86 7.03 -4.15 -1.72
C LEU A 86 5.80 -3.59 -2.43
N LEU A 87 4.62 -4.18 -2.17
CA LEU A 87 3.35 -3.69 -2.71
C LEU A 87 3.12 -2.21 -2.36
N ASN A 88 3.35 -1.85 -1.08
CA ASN A 88 3.22 -0.48 -0.63
C ASN A 88 4.15 0.47 -1.37
N GLU A 89 5.43 0.16 -1.49
CA GLU A 89 6.38 1.04 -2.19
C GLU A 89 6.02 1.20 -3.67
N ILE A 90 5.62 0.12 -4.35
CA ILE A 90 5.21 0.18 -5.77
C ILE A 90 3.97 1.05 -5.95
N ILE A 91 2.92 0.81 -5.16
CA ILE A 91 1.66 1.56 -5.27
C ILE A 91 1.91 3.04 -4.92
N THR A 92 2.60 3.31 -3.81
CA THR A 92 2.82 4.68 -3.35
C THR A 92 3.71 5.48 -4.31
N ASN A 93 4.75 4.87 -4.89
CA ASN A 93 5.57 5.52 -5.90
C ASN A 93 4.77 5.76 -7.19
N SER A 94 3.88 4.84 -7.57
CA SER A 94 2.98 5.05 -8.70
C SER A 94 2.09 6.28 -8.48
N TYR A 95 1.50 6.45 -7.28
CA TYR A 95 0.72 7.66 -6.95
C TYR A 95 1.55 8.95 -7.06
N LYS A 96 2.78 8.95 -6.56
CA LYS A 96 3.64 10.14 -6.53
C LYS A 96 4.16 10.55 -7.91
N HIS A 97 4.43 9.57 -8.77
CA HIS A 97 5.24 9.80 -9.98
C HIS A 97 4.49 9.52 -11.28
N ALA A 98 3.61 8.51 -11.33
CA ALA A 98 3.07 8.00 -12.60
C ALA A 98 1.86 8.78 -13.16
N PHE A 99 1.19 9.61 -12.33
CA PHE A 99 -0.08 10.25 -12.68
C PHE A 99 -0.09 11.78 -12.64
N LYS A 100 1.08 12.43 -12.61
CA LYS A 100 1.17 13.90 -12.69
C LYS A 100 0.47 14.43 -13.95
N GLY A 101 -0.43 15.40 -13.79
CA GLY A 101 -1.20 15.99 -14.90
C GLY A 101 -2.30 15.11 -15.49
N LYS A 102 -2.55 13.90 -14.94
CA LYS A 102 -3.61 13.00 -15.41
C LYS A 102 -4.85 13.10 -14.53
N LYS A 103 -6.03 13.08 -15.15
CA LYS A 103 -7.33 13.00 -14.44
C LYS A 103 -7.65 11.58 -13.95
N ARG A 104 -7.09 10.56 -14.61
CA ARG A 104 -7.31 9.14 -14.30
C ARG A 104 -6.01 8.35 -14.37
N GLY A 105 -5.91 7.31 -13.57
CA GLY A 105 -4.77 6.39 -13.53
C GLY A 105 -5.22 4.96 -13.23
N ARG A 106 -4.40 3.99 -13.62
CA ARG A 106 -4.63 2.57 -13.35
C ARG A 106 -3.32 1.95 -12.89
N ILE A 107 -3.36 1.20 -11.80
CA ILE A 107 -2.26 0.38 -11.29
C ILE A 107 -2.74 -1.06 -11.34
N ILE A 108 -1.99 -1.94 -12.01
CA ILE A 108 -2.28 -3.38 -12.06
C ILE A 108 -1.13 -4.07 -11.35
N VAL A 109 -1.46 -4.91 -10.36
CA VAL A 109 -0.48 -5.74 -9.67
C VAL A 109 -0.86 -7.19 -9.89
N SER A 110 0.03 -7.94 -10.55
CA SER A 110 -0.15 -9.36 -10.78
C SER A 110 0.83 -10.18 -9.95
N LEU A 111 0.35 -11.25 -9.33
CA LEU A 111 1.17 -12.23 -8.61
C LEU A 111 0.72 -13.64 -8.96
N SER A 112 1.65 -14.43 -9.50
CA SER A 112 1.39 -15.81 -9.92
C SER A 112 2.45 -16.76 -9.37
N LYS A 113 2.04 -17.94 -8.91
CA LYS A 113 2.98 -19.03 -8.61
C LYS A 113 3.54 -19.58 -9.92
N LYS A 114 4.87 -19.61 -10.06
CA LYS A 114 5.52 -20.27 -11.20
C LYS A 114 5.40 -21.79 -11.00
N LEU A 115 4.81 -22.46 -11.98
CA LEU A 115 4.72 -23.93 -12.07
C LEU A 115 6.08 -24.54 -12.40
#